data_AF-A0A357B5D3-F1
#
_entry.id   AF-A0A357B5D3-F1
#
_cell.length_a   1.000
_cell.length_b   1.000
_cell.length_c   1.000
_cell.angle_alpha   90.00
_cell.angle_beta   90.00
_cell.angle_gamma   90.00
#
_symmetry.space_group_name_H-M   'P 1'
#
loop_
_entity.id
_entity.type
_entity.pdbx_description
1 polymer ?
#
loop_
_entity_poly.entity_id
_entity_poly.type
_entity_poly.pdbx_seq_one_letter_code
_entity_poly.pdbx_strand_id
1 'polypeptide(L)'
;MTIFPAIDILRGRAVRLTRGDYGSEKTYGRDAAAVASAFLDRGASHLHVVDLDGARDGAPANFETIRRIAVLPGLFIQVGGGIRSLDKIESYLGLGVGRVILGTAAVRDQALLRKAAAEYGERIAVGVDARDGRAALSGWLEQTDIDGVAFCRQLRDMGISTVIYTDISRDGALGGANLAVYETLSGIPGLNVIASGGISSLPEIEKLARMGLYGAIVGKALYEGLVDLPAALKAAKGGGVPC
;
A
#
# COMPACT_ATOMS: atom_id res chain seq x y z
N MET A 1 -6.14 -9.10 -11.07
CA MET A 1 -5.56 -8.06 -10.19
C MET A 1 -6.11 -8.23 -8.77
N THR A 2 -5.29 -8.05 -7.74
CA THR A 2 -5.70 -8.16 -6.32
C THR A 2 -6.22 -6.82 -5.78
N ILE A 3 -7.31 -6.82 -5.00
CA ILE A 3 -7.78 -5.64 -4.26
C ILE A 3 -7.25 -5.71 -2.83
N PHE A 4 -6.61 -4.62 -2.39
CA PHE A 4 -6.16 -4.41 -1.03
C PHE A 4 -7.00 -3.30 -0.40
N PRO A 5 -8.06 -3.62 0.38
CA PRO A 5 -8.62 -2.66 1.31
C PRO A 5 -7.49 -2.14 2.20
N ALA A 6 -7.49 -0.85 2.48
CA ALA A 6 -6.45 -0.25 3.32
C ALA A 6 -6.98 0.19 4.68
N ILE A 7 -6.15 0.01 5.72
CA ILE A 7 -6.37 0.54 7.06
C ILE A 7 -5.12 1.33 7.46
N ASP A 8 -5.30 2.63 7.72
CA ASP A 8 -4.27 3.41 8.39
C ASP A 8 -4.55 3.34 9.90
N ILE A 9 -3.54 2.97 10.68
CA ILE A 9 -3.66 2.77 12.12
C ILE A 9 -3.03 3.95 12.83
N LEU A 10 -3.81 4.59 13.70
CA LEU A 10 -3.34 5.65 14.60
C LEU A 10 -3.91 5.42 16.00
N ARG A 11 -3.02 5.15 16.96
CA ARG A 11 -3.37 4.81 18.35
C ARG A 11 -4.36 3.64 18.44
N GLY A 12 -4.12 2.58 17.67
CA GLY A 12 -4.96 1.38 17.56
C GLY A 12 -6.28 1.54 16.79
N ARG A 13 -6.62 2.76 16.34
CA ARG A 13 -7.86 3.08 15.62
C ARG A 13 -7.65 3.02 14.12
N ALA A 14 -8.68 2.63 13.37
CA ALA A 14 -8.71 2.76 11.92
C ALA A 14 -9.10 4.19 11.55
N VAL A 15 -8.19 4.91 10.89
CA VAL A 15 -8.36 6.31 10.50
C VAL A 15 -8.11 6.51 9.01
N ARG A 16 -8.45 7.70 8.50
CA ARG A 16 -7.88 8.26 7.26
C ARG A 16 -7.41 9.67 7.47
N LEU A 17 -6.35 10.00 6.76
CA LEU A 17 -5.85 11.35 6.56
C LEU A 17 -6.24 11.80 5.15
N THR A 18 -6.59 13.08 4.98
CA THR A 18 -6.70 13.67 3.64
C THR A 18 -5.31 14.14 3.22
N ARG A 19 -4.79 13.57 2.13
CA ARG A 19 -3.44 13.87 1.61
C ARG A 19 -2.32 13.73 2.68
N GLY A 20 -2.45 12.76 3.58
CA GLY A 20 -1.44 12.49 4.61
C GLY A 20 -1.38 13.52 5.75
N ASP A 21 -2.29 14.48 5.81
CA ASP A 21 -2.32 15.49 6.87
C ASP A 21 -2.91 14.93 8.18
N TYR A 22 -2.07 14.83 9.22
CA TYR A 22 -2.47 14.37 10.56
C TYR A 22 -3.52 15.27 11.22
N GLY A 23 -3.61 16.55 10.84
CA GLY A 23 -4.67 17.46 11.31
C GLY A 23 -6.06 17.15 10.74
N SER A 24 -6.12 16.34 9.68
CA SER A 24 -7.35 16.00 8.96
C SER A 24 -7.90 14.59 9.30
N GLU A 25 -7.50 14.05 10.45
CA GLU A 25 -7.88 12.70 10.91
C GLU A 25 -9.41 12.52 10.93
N LYS A 26 -9.90 11.51 10.20
CA LYS A 26 -11.25 10.95 10.37
C LYS A 26 -11.14 9.52 10.87
N THR A 27 -11.74 9.23 12.02
CA THR A 27 -11.82 7.87 12.56
C THR A 27 -12.99 7.11 11.93
N TYR A 28 -12.73 5.91 11.42
CA TYR A 28 -13.76 4.99 10.87
C TYR A 28 -14.02 3.78 11.76
N GLY A 29 -13.10 3.46 12.67
CA GLY A 29 -13.28 2.41 13.65
C GLY A 29 -12.37 2.61 14.85
N ARG A 30 -12.90 2.34 16.05
CA ARG A 30 -12.10 2.46 17.29
C ARG A 30 -11.12 1.31 17.50
N ASP A 31 -11.35 0.19 16.83
CA ASP A 31 -10.45 -0.98 16.83
C ASP A 31 -10.13 -1.36 15.37
N ALA A 32 -8.88 -1.15 14.95
CA ALA A 32 -8.46 -1.48 13.60
C ALA A 32 -8.55 -2.99 13.29
N ALA A 33 -8.38 -3.86 14.29
CA ALA A 33 -8.52 -5.30 14.08
C ALA A 33 -9.98 -5.71 13.79
N ALA A 34 -10.95 -5.05 14.42
CA ALA A 34 -12.36 -5.25 14.12
C ALA A 34 -12.71 -4.80 12.68
N VAL A 35 -12.12 -3.69 12.22
CA VAL A 35 -12.28 -3.23 10.83
C VAL A 35 -11.64 -4.20 9.83
N ALA A 36 -10.48 -4.77 10.15
CA ALA A 36 -9.86 -5.82 9.33
C ALA A 36 -10.75 -7.07 9.23
N SER A 37 -11.32 -7.53 10.35
CA SER A 37 -12.30 -8.64 10.36
C SER A 37 -13.51 -8.33 9.47
N ALA A 38 -14.05 -7.11 9.55
CA ALA A 38 -15.18 -6.72 8.70
C ALA A 38 -14.85 -6.71 7.19
N PHE A 39 -13.60 -6.40 6.81
CA PHE A 39 -13.18 -6.54 5.42
C PHE A 39 -13.04 -8.01 5.01
N LEU A 40 -12.51 -8.86 5.90
CA LEU A 40 -12.42 -10.31 5.69
C LEU A 40 -13.82 -10.94 5.50
N ASP A 41 -14.79 -10.58 6.35
CA ASP A 41 -16.18 -11.04 6.26
C ASP A 41 -16.86 -10.63 4.95
N ARG A 42 -16.39 -9.53 4.33
CA ARG A 42 -16.83 -9.04 3.02
C ARG A 42 -16.04 -9.63 1.84
N GLY A 43 -15.21 -10.64 2.10
CA GLY A 43 -14.50 -11.42 1.09
C GLY A 43 -13.10 -10.93 0.74
N ALA A 44 -12.53 -9.97 1.48
CA ALA A 44 -11.14 -9.58 1.28
C ALA A 44 -10.19 -10.69 1.73
N SER A 45 -9.28 -11.12 0.83
CA SER A 45 -8.20 -12.06 1.17
C SER A 45 -6.85 -11.36 1.38
N HIS A 46 -6.78 -10.07 1.08
CA HIS A 46 -5.57 -9.25 1.19
C HIS A 46 -5.91 -7.95 1.90
N LEU A 47 -4.97 -7.40 2.68
CA LEU A 47 -5.12 -6.12 3.36
C LEU A 47 -3.82 -5.31 3.28
N HIS A 48 -3.95 -4.00 3.07
CA HIS A 48 -2.85 -3.06 3.18
C HIS A 48 -2.97 -2.29 4.50
N VAL A 49 -1.91 -2.27 5.31
CA VAL A 49 -1.93 -1.66 6.63
C VAL A 49 -0.78 -0.67 6.74
N VAL A 50 -1.07 0.53 7.24
CA VAL A 50 -0.06 1.56 7.51
C VAL A 50 -0.06 1.90 8.99
N ASP A 51 1.08 1.71 9.67
CA ASP A 51 1.32 2.21 11.02
C ASP A 51 1.71 3.70 10.96
N LEU A 52 0.75 4.59 11.21
CA LEU A 52 0.99 6.05 11.14
C LEU A 52 1.82 6.54 12.31
N ASP A 53 1.67 5.97 13.50
CA ASP A 53 2.52 6.31 14.65
C ASP A 53 3.98 5.91 14.36
N GLY A 54 4.20 4.72 13.80
CA GLY A 54 5.51 4.28 13.33
C GLY A 54 6.07 5.17 12.22
N ALA A 55 5.24 5.58 11.26
CA ALA A 55 5.65 6.49 10.18
C ALA A 55 6.17 7.83 10.71
N ARG A 56 5.47 8.41 11.71
CA ARG A 56 5.83 9.69 12.33
C ARG A 56 7.03 9.58 13.27
N ASP A 57 6.92 8.75 14.29
CA ASP A 57 7.84 8.78 15.45
C ASP A 57 8.89 7.66 15.39
N GLY A 58 8.75 6.71 14.47
CA GLY A 58 9.65 5.55 14.35
C GLY A 58 9.46 4.50 15.45
N ALA A 59 8.55 4.69 16.41
CA ALA A 59 8.24 3.71 17.45
C ALA A 59 7.09 2.79 16.99
N PRO A 60 7.16 1.46 17.22
CA PRO A 60 6.11 0.53 16.82
C PRO A 60 4.91 0.59 17.79
N ALA A 61 4.18 1.70 17.78
CA ALA A 61 3.08 1.92 18.73
C ALA A 61 1.86 1.01 18.47
N ASN A 62 1.73 0.47 17.26
CA ASN A 62 0.59 -0.36 16.86
C ASN A 62 0.92 -1.85 16.67
N PHE A 63 2.06 -2.31 17.20
CA PHE A 63 2.54 -3.68 17.00
C PHE A 63 1.52 -4.75 17.43
N GLU A 64 0.91 -4.60 18.61
CA GLU A 64 -0.11 -5.54 19.09
C GLU A 64 -1.38 -5.52 18.22
N THR A 65 -1.81 -4.34 17.76
CA THR A 65 -2.94 -4.22 16.83
C THR A 65 -2.65 -4.94 15.52
N ILE A 66 -1.44 -4.78 14.98
CA ILE A 66 -1.01 -5.44 13.75
C ILE A 66 -0.92 -6.95 13.95
N ARG A 67 -0.41 -7.43 15.10
CA ARG A 67 -0.42 -8.86 15.46
C ARG A 67 -1.82 -9.44 15.43
N ARG A 68 -2.80 -8.76 16.04
CA ARG A 68 -4.21 -9.20 16.05
C ARG A 68 -4.79 -9.30 14.64
N ILE A 69 -4.37 -8.43 13.73
CA ILE A 69 -4.78 -8.49 12.31
C ILE A 69 -4.06 -9.64 11.59
N ALA A 70 -2.75 -9.82 11.82
CA ALA A 70 -1.90 -10.80 11.14
C ALA A 70 -2.35 -12.25 11.39
N VAL A 71 -2.94 -12.53 12.56
CA VAL A 71 -3.43 -13.87 12.92
C VAL A 71 -4.85 -14.17 12.41
N LEU A 72 -5.49 -13.24 11.68
CA LEU A 72 -6.80 -13.50 11.07
C LEU A 72 -6.65 -14.58 9.97
N PRO A 73 -7.40 -15.69 10.05
CA PRO A 73 -7.19 -16.83 9.17
C PRO A 73 -7.53 -16.49 7.72
N GLY A 74 -6.62 -16.84 6.81
CA GLY A 74 -6.80 -16.63 5.37
C GLY A 74 -6.61 -15.20 4.88
N LEU A 75 -6.20 -14.27 5.75
CA LEU A 75 -5.94 -12.88 5.39
C LEU A 75 -4.44 -12.64 5.20
N PHE A 76 -4.02 -12.37 3.97
CA PHE A 76 -2.67 -11.88 3.69
C PHE A 76 -2.60 -10.39 4.02
N ILE A 77 -1.60 -9.97 4.81
CA ILE A 77 -1.40 -8.54 5.10
C ILE A 77 -0.04 -8.05 4.62
N GLN A 78 -0.04 -6.84 4.06
CA GLN A 78 1.17 -6.06 3.82
C GLN A 78 1.19 -4.84 4.74
N VAL A 79 2.32 -4.60 5.42
CA VAL A 79 2.46 -3.56 6.45
C VAL A 79 3.56 -2.58 6.08
N GLY A 80 3.24 -1.29 6.13
CA GLY A 80 4.19 -0.18 6.06
C GLY A 80 4.10 0.74 7.26
N GLY A 81 5.03 1.69 7.37
CA GLY A 81 5.05 2.72 8.43
C GLY A 81 6.23 2.56 9.39
N GLY A 82 7.25 3.42 9.26
CA GLY A 82 8.34 3.49 10.25
C GLY A 82 9.36 2.35 10.26
N ILE A 83 9.32 1.47 9.24
CA ILE A 83 10.22 0.31 9.13
C ILE A 83 11.53 0.76 8.49
N ARG A 84 12.61 0.74 9.28
CA ARG A 84 13.92 1.33 8.96
C ARG A 84 15.12 0.44 9.35
N SER A 85 14.89 -0.82 9.70
CA SER A 85 15.94 -1.77 10.09
C SER A 85 15.51 -3.20 9.78
N LEU A 86 16.50 -4.11 9.65
CA LEU A 86 16.25 -5.55 9.45
C LEU A 86 15.50 -6.14 10.64
N ASP A 87 15.88 -5.80 11.87
CA ASP A 87 15.21 -6.29 13.09
C ASP A 87 13.70 -5.99 13.09
N LYS A 88 13.30 -4.81 12.59
CA LYS A 88 11.88 -4.46 12.45
C LYS A 88 11.20 -5.27 11.36
N ILE A 89 11.86 -5.49 10.23
CA ILE A 89 11.34 -6.34 9.16
C ILE A 89 11.09 -7.75 9.72
N GLU A 90 12.09 -8.33 10.38
CA GLU A 90 11.98 -9.64 11.03
C GLU A 90 10.86 -9.68 12.06
N SER A 91 10.76 -8.65 12.91
CA SER A 91 9.71 -8.54 13.92
C SER A 91 8.31 -8.57 13.31
N TYR A 92 8.04 -7.80 12.24
CA TYR A 92 6.74 -7.79 11.58
C TYR A 92 6.45 -9.13 10.88
N LEU A 93 7.42 -9.67 10.13
CA LEU A 93 7.26 -10.97 9.46
C LEU A 93 7.01 -12.10 10.47
N GLY A 94 7.66 -12.05 11.65
CA GLY A 94 7.46 -12.97 12.76
C GLY A 94 6.05 -12.95 13.37
N LEU A 95 5.27 -11.88 13.18
CA LEU A 95 3.85 -11.84 13.57
C LEU A 95 2.92 -12.58 12.60
N GLY A 96 3.43 -13.05 11.46
CA GLY A 96 2.62 -13.57 10.35
C GLY A 96 2.27 -12.52 9.30
N VAL A 97 2.90 -11.33 9.33
CA VAL A 97 2.79 -10.36 8.23
C VAL A 97 3.33 -10.99 6.95
N GLY A 98 2.54 -10.99 5.88
CA GLY A 98 2.92 -11.60 4.61
C GLY A 98 3.96 -10.79 3.84
N ARG A 99 3.93 -9.46 3.98
CA ARG A 99 4.87 -8.54 3.31
C ARG A 99 5.12 -7.25 4.08
N VAL A 100 6.37 -6.79 4.08
CA VAL A 100 6.79 -5.53 4.67
C VAL A 100 7.08 -4.50 3.57
N ILE A 101 6.67 -3.26 3.80
CA ILE A 101 6.78 -2.15 2.84
C ILE A 101 7.81 -1.15 3.35
N LEU A 102 8.86 -0.93 2.54
CA LEU A 102 9.87 0.09 2.79
C LEU A 102 9.57 1.33 1.94
N GLY A 103 9.25 2.45 2.59
CA GLY A 103 9.07 3.76 1.92
C GLY A 103 10.39 4.54 1.91
N THR A 104 10.47 5.61 2.71
CA THR A 104 11.67 6.47 2.85
C THR A 104 12.99 5.69 3.01
N ALA A 105 12.99 4.57 3.73
CA ALA A 105 14.18 3.75 3.94
C ALA A 105 14.75 3.18 2.63
N ALA A 106 13.90 2.84 1.66
CA ALA A 106 14.32 2.32 0.37
C ALA A 106 15.10 3.36 -0.46
N VAL A 107 14.84 4.65 -0.26
CA VAL A 107 15.54 5.74 -0.94
C VAL A 107 16.80 6.14 -0.19
N ARG A 108 16.73 6.24 1.15
CA ARG A 108 17.84 6.74 1.98
C ARG A 108 18.91 5.69 2.28
N ASP A 109 18.55 4.41 2.32
CA ASP A 109 19.45 3.32 2.68
C ASP A 109 19.32 2.14 1.70
N GLN A 110 20.05 2.26 0.58
CA GLN A 110 20.10 1.19 -0.42
C GLN A 110 20.79 -0.08 0.09
N ALA A 111 21.65 0.02 1.10
CA ALA A 111 22.31 -1.15 1.66
C ALA A 111 21.32 -2.00 2.45
N LEU A 112 20.47 -1.38 3.27
CA LEU A 112 19.34 -2.03 3.92
C LEU A 112 18.39 -2.64 2.89
N LEU A 113 18.00 -1.89 1.85
CA LEU A 113 17.07 -2.39 0.84
C LEU A 113 17.60 -3.64 0.14
N ARG A 114 18.87 -3.64 -0.29
CA ARG A 114 19.50 -4.80 -0.94
C ARG A 114 19.59 -6.01 -0.02
N LYS A 115 19.96 -5.80 1.25
CA LYS A 115 19.99 -6.87 2.25
C LYS A 115 18.61 -7.47 2.46
N ALA A 116 17.60 -6.62 2.68
CA ALA A 116 16.22 -7.05 2.87
C ALA A 116 15.68 -7.81 1.64
N ALA A 117 15.94 -7.30 0.43
CA ALA A 117 15.53 -7.96 -0.81
C ALA A 117 16.18 -9.34 -0.97
N ALA A 118 17.48 -9.46 -0.68
CA ALA A 118 18.21 -10.72 -0.77
C ALA A 118 17.73 -11.75 0.27
N GLU A 119 17.44 -11.31 1.49
CA GLU A 119 17.07 -12.20 2.61
C GLU A 119 15.59 -12.59 2.60
N TYR A 120 14.69 -11.67 2.24
CA TYR A 120 13.24 -11.86 2.38
C TYR A 120 12.48 -11.92 1.06
N GLY A 121 13.11 -11.60 -0.08
CA GLY A 121 12.55 -11.75 -1.42
C GLY A 121 11.19 -11.05 -1.60
N GLU A 122 10.18 -11.80 -2.06
CA GLU A 122 8.82 -11.30 -2.33
C GLU A 122 8.06 -10.77 -1.09
N ARG A 123 8.60 -11.00 0.10
CA ARG A 123 8.09 -10.42 1.35
C ARG A 123 8.52 -8.97 1.56
N ILE A 124 9.30 -8.40 0.64
CA ILE A 124 9.62 -6.97 0.61
C ILE A 124 8.91 -6.30 -0.57
N ALA A 125 8.18 -5.22 -0.29
CA ALA A 125 7.77 -4.24 -1.29
C ALA A 125 8.38 -2.87 -0.99
N VAL A 126 8.42 -2.03 -2.01
CA VAL A 126 8.80 -0.62 -1.85
C VAL A 126 7.61 0.28 -2.12
N GLY A 127 7.35 1.19 -1.19
CA GLY A 127 6.39 2.28 -1.35
C GLY A 127 7.05 3.44 -2.08
N VAL A 128 6.56 3.77 -3.27
CA VAL A 128 6.98 4.90 -4.10
C VAL A 128 5.85 5.92 -4.08
N ASP A 129 5.90 6.83 -3.12
CA ASP A 129 4.95 7.93 -3.06
C ASP A 129 5.46 9.08 -3.92
N ALA A 130 4.65 9.53 -4.87
CA ALA A 130 5.04 10.53 -5.84
C ALA A 130 4.11 11.74 -5.84
N ARG A 131 4.69 12.93 -5.92
CA ARG A 131 4.01 14.20 -6.13
C ARG A 131 4.52 14.81 -7.42
N ASP A 132 3.60 15.11 -8.34
CA ASP A 132 3.94 15.64 -9.68
C ASP A 132 4.97 14.75 -10.42
N GLY A 133 4.84 13.43 -10.25
CA GLY A 133 5.74 12.43 -10.84
C GLY A 133 7.10 12.27 -10.14
N ARG A 134 7.38 13.04 -9.09
CA ARG A 134 8.64 12.97 -8.32
C ARG A 134 8.46 12.27 -6.98
N ALA A 135 9.42 11.44 -6.59
CA ALA A 135 9.37 10.72 -5.33
C ALA A 135 9.40 11.69 -4.13
N ALA A 136 8.56 11.42 -3.13
CA ALA A 136 8.50 12.14 -1.87
C ALA A 136 8.92 11.23 -0.71
N LEU A 137 9.61 11.82 0.27
CA LEU A 137 10.16 11.15 1.43
C LEU A 137 9.52 11.68 2.72
N SER A 138 9.85 11.02 3.83
CA SER A 138 9.55 11.50 5.19
C SER A 138 8.06 11.74 5.44
N GLY A 139 7.20 10.82 4.99
CA GLY A 139 5.75 10.98 5.13
C GLY A 139 5.20 12.12 4.28
N TRP A 140 5.78 12.32 3.09
CA TRP A 140 5.39 13.31 2.08
C TRP A 140 5.82 14.75 2.39
N LEU A 141 6.63 14.96 3.42
CA LEU A 141 7.12 16.29 3.80
C LEU A 141 8.27 16.78 2.92
N GLU A 142 9.05 15.86 2.34
CA GLU A 142 10.25 16.18 1.57
C GLU A 142 10.06 15.73 0.12
N GLN A 143 10.10 16.67 -0.83
CA GLN A 143 10.09 16.36 -2.25
C GLN A 143 11.53 16.20 -2.75
N THR A 144 11.74 15.20 -3.61
CA THR A 144 13.03 14.95 -4.26
C THR A 144 12.94 15.25 -5.76
N ASP A 145 14.09 15.32 -6.44
CA ASP A 145 14.13 15.39 -7.91
C ASP A 145 14.09 14.02 -8.59
N ILE A 146 13.96 12.94 -7.82
CA ILE A 146 13.95 11.57 -8.34
C ILE A 146 12.62 11.34 -9.08
N ASP A 147 12.69 11.00 -10.36
CA ASP A 147 11.52 10.59 -11.14
C ASP A 147 10.97 9.26 -10.60
N GLY A 148 9.68 9.21 -10.27
CA GLY A 148 9.05 8.07 -9.63
C GLY A 148 9.03 6.82 -10.50
N VAL A 149 8.82 6.96 -11.81
CA VAL A 149 8.80 5.83 -12.75
C VAL A 149 10.21 5.30 -12.99
N ALA A 150 11.19 6.19 -13.15
CA ALA A 150 12.60 5.82 -13.23
C ALA A 150 13.06 5.09 -11.96
N PHE A 151 12.62 5.55 -10.79
CA PHE A 151 12.90 4.87 -9.53
C PHE A 151 12.31 3.46 -9.48
N CYS A 152 11.06 3.26 -9.94
CA CYS A 152 10.48 1.92 -10.07
C CYS A 152 11.32 0.98 -10.95
N ARG A 153 11.86 1.47 -12.07
CA ARG A 153 12.77 0.67 -12.94
C ARG A 153 14.05 0.29 -12.20
N GLN A 154 14.65 1.25 -11.49
CA GLN A 154 15.83 1.03 -10.68
C GLN A 154 15.59 0.00 -9.56
N LEU A 155 14.44 0.06 -8.89
CA LEU A 155 14.05 -0.91 -7.86
C LEU A 155 13.94 -2.33 -8.43
N ARG A 156 13.32 -2.47 -9.60
CA ARG A 156 13.26 -3.74 -10.34
C ARG A 156 14.66 -4.25 -10.67
N ASP A 157 15.58 -3.38 -11.11
CA ASP A 157 16.97 -3.76 -11.39
C ASP A 157 17.77 -4.13 -10.12
N MET A 158 17.30 -3.70 -8.94
CA MET A 158 17.85 -4.11 -7.64
C MET A 158 17.27 -5.42 -7.11
N GLY A 159 16.35 -6.06 -7.84
CA GLY A 159 15.71 -7.31 -7.43
C GLY A 159 14.43 -7.12 -6.61
N ILE A 160 13.88 -5.91 -6.51
CA ILE A 160 12.56 -5.68 -5.92
C ILE A 160 11.48 -6.10 -6.92
N SER A 161 10.71 -7.13 -6.56
CA SER A 161 9.65 -7.64 -7.41
C SER A 161 8.34 -6.87 -7.30
N THR A 162 8.11 -6.16 -6.19
CA THR A 162 6.82 -5.47 -5.95
C THR A 162 6.98 -4.03 -5.51
N VAL A 163 6.26 -3.12 -6.16
CA VAL A 163 6.17 -1.71 -5.79
C VAL A 163 4.72 -1.31 -5.55
N ILE A 164 4.53 -0.43 -4.57
CA ILE A 164 3.27 0.27 -4.34
C ILE A 164 3.53 1.70 -4.78
N TYR A 165 2.90 2.11 -5.88
CA TYR A 165 3.06 3.47 -6.38
C TYR A 165 1.84 4.29 -5.96
N THR A 166 2.07 5.38 -5.22
CA THR A 166 1.01 6.27 -4.74
C THR A 166 1.14 7.64 -5.40
N ASP A 167 0.12 8.08 -6.13
CA ASP A 167 0.03 9.49 -6.53
C ASP A 167 -0.57 10.30 -5.37
N ILE A 168 0.30 11.00 -4.65
CA ILE A 168 -0.04 11.79 -3.45
C ILE A 168 -1.08 12.88 -3.76
N SER A 169 -1.03 13.46 -4.97
CA SER A 169 -1.94 14.54 -5.35
C SER A 169 -3.41 14.10 -5.37
N ARG A 170 -3.64 12.80 -5.54
CA ARG A 170 -4.97 12.19 -5.66
C ARG A 170 -5.41 11.46 -4.41
N ASP A 171 -4.50 11.17 -3.49
CA ASP A 171 -4.81 10.36 -2.33
C ASP A 171 -5.76 11.05 -1.35
N GLY A 172 -6.76 10.30 -0.88
CA GLY A 172 -7.84 10.81 -0.04
C GLY A 172 -8.76 11.86 -0.70
N ALA A 173 -8.50 12.26 -1.95
CA ALA A 173 -9.25 13.31 -2.65
C ALA A 173 -10.47 12.79 -3.42
N LEU A 174 -10.58 11.47 -3.64
CA LEU A 174 -11.68 10.82 -4.37
C LEU A 174 -11.89 11.35 -5.80
N GLY A 175 -10.85 11.93 -6.39
CA GLY A 175 -10.85 12.49 -7.75
C GLY A 175 -10.42 11.52 -8.84
N GLY A 176 -10.32 10.23 -8.52
CA GLY A 176 -9.88 9.17 -9.42
C GLY A 176 -8.37 8.96 -9.46
N ALA A 177 -7.94 7.76 -9.85
CA ALA A 177 -6.54 7.35 -9.94
C ALA A 177 -5.83 7.93 -11.17
N ASN A 178 -4.51 8.07 -11.07
CA ASN A 178 -3.68 8.50 -12.20
C ASN A 178 -3.46 7.35 -13.20
N LEU A 179 -4.47 7.08 -14.04
CA LEU A 179 -4.43 5.97 -14.98
C LEU A 179 -3.24 6.03 -15.96
N ALA A 180 -2.79 7.22 -16.34
CA ALA A 180 -1.67 7.40 -17.28
C ALA A 180 -0.33 6.92 -16.70
N VAL A 181 -0.06 7.18 -15.41
CA VAL A 181 1.16 6.68 -14.78
C VAL A 181 1.12 5.15 -14.65
N TYR A 182 -0.06 4.59 -14.39
CA TYR A 182 -0.21 3.14 -14.28
C TYR A 182 -0.07 2.39 -15.60
N GLU A 183 -0.52 2.97 -16.72
CA GLU A 183 -0.24 2.46 -18.07
C GLU A 183 1.28 2.41 -18.34
N THR A 184 2.02 3.41 -17.87
CA THR A 184 3.48 3.45 -18.02
C THR A 184 4.17 2.41 -17.14
N LEU A 185 3.70 2.27 -15.89
CA LEU A 185 4.28 1.35 -14.90
C LEU A 185 3.97 -0.11 -15.22
N SER A 186 2.78 -0.43 -15.74
CA SER A 186 2.42 -1.80 -16.15
C SER A 186 3.30 -2.33 -17.28
N GLY A 187 3.87 -1.44 -18.09
CA GLY A 187 4.83 -1.77 -19.13
C GLY A 187 6.24 -2.15 -18.64
N ILE A 188 6.52 -2.11 -17.32
CA ILE A 188 7.83 -2.50 -16.76
C ILE A 188 7.86 -4.03 -16.54
N PRO A 189 8.60 -4.81 -17.36
CA PRO A 189 8.56 -6.27 -17.25
C PRO A 189 9.16 -6.76 -15.94
N GLY A 190 8.50 -7.74 -15.32
CA GLY A 190 8.95 -8.37 -14.08
C GLY A 190 8.69 -7.55 -12.81
N LEU A 191 7.96 -6.44 -12.90
CA LEU A 191 7.61 -5.61 -11.75
C LEU A 191 6.11 -5.72 -11.43
N ASN A 192 5.79 -6.22 -10.25
CA ASN A 192 4.44 -6.24 -9.71
C ASN A 192 4.08 -4.84 -9.20
N VAL A 193 3.24 -4.13 -9.96
CA VAL A 193 2.81 -2.78 -9.60
C VAL A 193 1.45 -2.84 -8.88
N ILE A 194 1.40 -2.26 -7.68
CA ILE A 194 0.18 -2.04 -6.91
C ILE A 194 -0.18 -0.55 -7.01
N ALA A 195 -1.35 -0.25 -7.57
CA ALA A 195 -1.86 1.10 -7.69
C ALA A 195 -2.39 1.64 -6.35
N SER A 196 -2.06 2.89 -6.01
CA SER A 196 -2.52 3.58 -4.80
C SER A 196 -2.79 5.07 -5.06
N GLY A 197 -3.70 5.67 -4.29
CA GLY A 197 -4.05 7.08 -4.43
C GLY A 197 -5.23 7.33 -5.38
N GLY A 198 -6.34 7.81 -4.81
CA GLY A 198 -7.47 8.37 -5.56
C GLY A 198 -8.46 7.38 -6.17
N ILE A 199 -8.24 6.07 -6.11
CA ILE A 199 -9.17 5.06 -6.64
C ILE A 199 -10.55 5.22 -5.97
N SER A 200 -11.58 5.47 -6.79
CA SER A 200 -12.88 5.93 -6.29
C SER A 200 -14.09 5.27 -6.95
N SER A 201 -13.89 4.46 -7.99
CA SER A 201 -14.99 3.86 -8.74
C SER A 201 -14.67 2.47 -9.32
N LEU A 202 -15.70 1.67 -9.58
CA LEU A 202 -15.55 0.34 -10.22
C LEU A 202 -14.96 0.41 -11.64
N PRO A 203 -15.35 1.35 -12.53
CA PRO A 203 -14.75 1.45 -13.86
C PRO A 203 -13.24 1.68 -13.84
N GLU A 204 -12.72 2.39 -12.83
CA GLU A 204 -11.27 2.56 -12.65
C GLU A 204 -10.60 1.24 -12.27
N ILE A 205 -11.19 0.48 -11.36
CA ILE A 205 -10.70 -0.85 -10.96
C ILE A 205 -10.64 -1.78 -12.17
N GLU A 206 -11.66 -1.77 -13.03
CA GLU A 206 -11.65 -2.57 -14.26
C GLU A 206 -10.57 -2.13 -15.25
N LYS A 207 -10.32 -0.82 -15.40
CA LYS A 207 -9.23 -0.30 -16.24
C LYS A 207 -7.88 -0.76 -15.72
N LEU A 208 -7.64 -0.63 -14.41
CA LEU A 208 -6.42 -1.10 -13.77
C LEU A 208 -6.25 -2.63 -13.94
N ALA A 209 -7.33 -3.40 -13.82
CA ALA A 209 -7.28 -4.84 -14.06
C ALA A 209 -6.89 -5.18 -15.52
N ARG A 210 -7.44 -4.48 -16.51
CA ARG A 210 -7.11 -4.66 -17.93
C ARG A 210 -5.67 -4.25 -18.28
N MET A 211 -5.09 -3.30 -17.55
CA MET A 211 -3.67 -2.93 -17.69
C MET A 211 -2.71 -4.02 -17.19
N GLY A 212 -3.21 -5.08 -16.53
CA GLY A 212 -2.37 -6.15 -16.01
C GLY A 212 -1.64 -5.81 -14.70
N LEU A 213 -2.11 -4.81 -13.96
CA LEU A 213 -1.55 -4.47 -12.65
C LEU A 213 -1.68 -5.65 -11.66
N TYR A 214 -0.69 -5.76 -10.77
CA TYR A 214 -0.67 -6.79 -9.73
C TYR A 214 -1.78 -6.54 -8.71
N GLY A 215 -1.97 -5.29 -8.31
CA GLY A 215 -3.01 -4.94 -7.35
C GLY A 215 -3.44 -3.48 -7.36
N ALA A 216 -4.45 -3.19 -6.55
CA ALA A 216 -4.94 -1.85 -6.29
C ALA A 216 -5.31 -1.70 -4.81
N ILE A 217 -4.86 -0.63 -4.18
CA ILE A 217 -5.22 -0.24 -2.82
C ILE A 217 -6.46 0.65 -2.87
N VAL A 218 -7.53 0.21 -2.21
CA VAL A 218 -8.78 0.97 -2.14
C VAL A 218 -9.04 1.33 -0.68
N GLY A 219 -8.92 2.62 -0.37
CA GLY A 219 -9.02 3.13 0.99
C GLY A 219 -10.33 3.85 1.26
N LYS A 220 -10.26 5.19 1.28
CA LYS A 220 -11.39 6.08 1.62
C LYS A 220 -12.68 5.76 0.85
N ALA A 221 -12.60 5.35 -0.41
CA ALA A 221 -13.77 5.01 -1.22
C ALA A 221 -14.59 3.83 -0.66
N LEU A 222 -13.95 2.86 0.01
CA LEU A 222 -14.67 1.76 0.69
C LEU A 222 -15.39 2.25 1.95
N TYR A 223 -14.74 3.15 2.70
CA TYR A 223 -15.28 3.69 3.93
C TYR A 223 -16.45 4.66 3.70
N GLU A 224 -16.41 5.46 2.64
CA GLU A 224 -17.46 6.41 2.27
C GLU A 224 -18.55 5.78 1.39
N GLY A 225 -18.50 4.47 1.13
CA GLY A 225 -19.52 3.74 0.36
C GLY A 225 -19.55 4.05 -1.14
N LEU A 226 -18.54 4.74 -1.68
CA LEU A 226 -18.42 5.00 -3.11
C LEU A 226 -18.09 3.75 -3.91
N VAL A 227 -17.40 2.81 -3.28
CA VAL A 227 -17.08 1.49 -3.83
C VAL A 227 -17.50 0.43 -2.82
N ASP A 228 -18.31 -0.53 -3.27
CA ASP A 228 -18.58 -1.74 -2.50
C ASP A 228 -17.45 -2.76 -2.69
N LEU A 229 -17.00 -3.38 -1.60
CA LEU A 229 -15.86 -4.30 -1.62
C LEU A 229 -16.13 -5.59 -2.43
N PRO A 230 -17.22 -6.34 -2.21
CA PRO A 230 -17.61 -7.45 -3.09
C PRO A 230 -17.65 -7.06 -4.57
N ALA A 231 -18.21 -5.90 -4.90
CA ALA A 231 -18.23 -5.42 -6.28
C ALA A 231 -16.82 -5.13 -6.84
N ALA A 232 -15.95 -4.49 -6.05
CA ALA A 232 -14.55 -4.24 -6.41
C ALA A 232 -13.77 -5.54 -6.66
N LEU A 233 -13.95 -6.54 -5.78
CA LEU A 233 -13.33 -7.86 -5.91
C LEU A 233 -13.77 -8.56 -7.20
N LYS A 234 -15.04 -8.42 -7.59
CA LYS A 234 -15.56 -8.95 -8.87
C LYS A 234 -14.98 -8.19 -10.07
N ALA A 235 -14.99 -6.87 -10.03
CA ALA A 235 -14.44 -6.01 -11.08
C ALA A 235 -12.96 -6.30 -11.37
N ALA A 236 -12.17 -6.57 -10.32
CA ALA A 236 -10.75 -6.88 -10.44
C ALA A 236 -10.43 -8.26 -11.08
N LYS A 237 -11.42 -9.16 -11.12
CA LYS A 237 -11.33 -10.46 -11.81
C LYS A 237 -11.72 -10.37 -13.29
N GLY A 238 -12.63 -9.46 -13.64
CA GLY A 238 -13.20 -9.31 -14.99
C GLY A 238 -12.25 -8.72 -16.06
N GLY A 239 -11.04 -8.32 -15.68
CA GLY A 239 -10.01 -7.82 -16.61
C GLY A 239 -9.10 -8.89 -17.20
N GLY A 240 -9.31 -10.18 -16.90
CA GLY A 240 -8.59 -11.26 -17.56
C GLY A 240 -8.94 -11.30 -19.05
N VAL A 241 -7.94 -11.09 -19.90
CA VAL A 241 -8.04 -11.37 -21.33
C VAL A 241 -8.51 -12.83 -21.47
N PRO A 242 -9.65 -13.12 -22.14
CA PRO A 242 -10.00 -14.50 -22.44
C PRO A 242 -8.88 -15.09 -23.30
N CYS A 243 -8.35 -16.23 -22.87
CA CYS A 243 -7.43 -17.04 -23.67
C CYS A 243 -8.02 -17.38 -25.04
#